data_AF-A0A4V1XY91-F1
#
_entry.id   AF-A0A4V1XY91-F1
#
_cell.length_a   1.000
_cell.length_b   1.000
_cell.length_c   1.000
_cell.angle_alpha   90.00
_cell.angle_beta   90.00
_cell.angle_gamma   90.00
#
_symmetry.space_group_name_H-M   'P 1'
#
loop_
_entity.id
_entity.type
_entity.pdbx_description
1 polymer ?
#
loop_
_entity_poly.entity_id
_entity_poly.type
_entity_poly.pdbx_seq_one_letter_code
_entity_poly.pdbx_strand_id
1 'polypeptide(L)'
;MKLWRVRCTLPDRPGALAVLARDCGAAKVNILGLQIFPGVETVTDELVLSTPPDWSLVDIAELIEAAGATSVSGAPCTERALVDQPVRYVLAARSVLAQPASFPEVVAELFDAESDPAEGMLTPVQDVMEMTVGDVAVQVRRTAPFTATEHARGSAMADLVNDVLARTRAEGAPQPPAPGRRVDPSSRPEYVASAGEVSARVDGTVVGVAVLGAPDQGTEPGALQVTLEVDPVWRRRGIGTRLLVEAARTAAGRSAEEIVLSTEADNQAVLPLVLAAGLRGRIRMASDRLTVRIPVRDLRPLPA
;
A
#
# COMPACT_ATOMS: atom_id res chain seq x y z
N MET A 1 20.89 -14.82 -23.81
CA MET A 1 20.34 -15.46 -22.60
C MET A 1 19.05 -14.76 -22.23
N LYS A 2 18.16 -15.40 -21.49
CA LYS A 2 16.94 -14.80 -20.97
C LYS A 2 16.87 -15.04 -19.47
N LEU A 3 16.48 -14.01 -18.73
CA LEU A 3 16.31 -14.09 -17.27
C LEU A 3 14.86 -14.37 -16.92
N TRP A 4 14.66 -15.29 -15.99
CA TRP A 4 13.35 -15.70 -15.50
C TRP A 4 13.34 -15.71 -13.99
N ARG A 5 12.27 -15.19 -13.39
CA ARG A 5 11.96 -15.46 -11.98
C ARG A 5 10.90 -16.55 -11.96
N VAL A 6 11.18 -17.62 -11.24
CA VAL A 6 10.37 -18.83 -11.22
C VAL A 6 10.12 -19.22 -9.78
N ARG A 7 8.87 -19.50 -9.44
CA ARG A 7 8.49 -20.08 -8.16
C ARG A 7 8.00 -21.50 -8.39
N CYS A 8 8.47 -22.43 -7.57
CA CYS A 8 8.04 -23.82 -7.57
C CYS A 8 7.98 -24.36 -6.15
N THR A 9 7.32 -25.49 -5.96
CA THR A 9 7.24 -26.19 -4.68
C THR A 9 7.94 -27.53 -4.79
N LEU A 10 8.92 -27.78 -3.92
CA LEU A 10 9.65 -29.03 -3.83
C LEU A 10 9.28 -29.79 -2.54
N PRO A 11 9.40 -31.11 -2.51
CA PRO A 11 9.27 -31.87 -1.27
C PRO A 11 10.40 -31.50 -0.30
N ASP A 12 10.08 -31.32 0.98
CA ASP A 12 11.09 -31.02 2.01
C ASP A 12 11.85 -32.29 2.41
N ARG A 13 12.86 -32.65 1.61
CA ARG A 13 13.73 -33.79 1.89
C ARG A 13 15.14 -33.59 1.32
N PRO A 14 16.17 -34.17 1.94
CA PRO A 14 17.53 -34.11 1.44
C PRO A 14 17.63 -34.51 -0.03
N GLY A 15 18.33 -33.70 -0.81
CA GLY A 15 18.61 -33.98 -2.23
C GLY A 15 17.54 -33.50 -3.23
N ALA A 16 16.37 -33.02 -2.79
CA ALA A 16 15.33 -32.51 -3.71
C ALA A 16 15.86 -31.37 -4.61
N LEU A 17 16.45 -30.34 -4.00
CA LEU A 17 17.08 -29.23 -4.72
C LEU A 17 18.30 -29.68 -5.56
N ALA A 18 19.01 -30.73 -5.14
CA ALA A 18 20.18 -31.23 -5.87
C ALA A 18 19.79 -31.87 -7.21
N VAL A 19 18.64 -32.56 -7.25
CA VAL A 19 18.07 -33.08 -8.51
C VAL A 19 17.76 -31.93 -9.46
N LEU A 20 17.06 -30.90 -8.98
CA LEU A 20 16.76 -29.71 -9.77
C LEU A 20 18.02 -29.03 -10.30
N ALA A 21 19.01 -28.77 -9.44
CA ALA A 21 20.26 -28.13 -9.83
C ALA A 21 21.04 -28.93 -10.89
N ARG A 22 21.05 -30.27 -10.76
CA ARG A 22 21.67 -31.16 -11.76
C ARG A 22 20.96 -31.05 -13.10
N ASP A 23 19.63 -31.11 -13.11
CA ASP A 23 18.83 -31.13 -14.33
C ASP A 23 18.92 -29.76 -15.04
N CYS A 24 18.91 -28.65 -14.28
CA CYS A 24 19.24 -27.31 -14.80
C CYS A 24 20.63 -27.27 -15.44
N GLY A 25 21.65 -27.81 -14.78
CA GLY A 25 23.01 -27.87 -15.33
C GLY A 25 23.09 -28.64 -16.65
N ALA A 26 22.42 -29.79 -16.75
CA ALA A 26 22.34 -30.58 -17.97
C ALA A 26 21.65 -29.83 -19.12
N ALA A 27 20.62 -29.04 -18.79
CA ALA A 27 19.88 -28.21 -19.73
C ALA A 27 20.56 -26.87 -20.07
N LYS A 28 21.75 -26.59 -19.50
CA LYS A 28 22.45 -25.29 -19.61
C LYS A 28 21.63 -24.10 -19.07
N VAL A 29 20.77 -24.36 -18.09
CA VAL A 29 20.06 -23.36 -17.30
C VAL A 29 20.86 -23.08 -16.04
N ASN A 30 21.24 -21.82 -15.84
CA ASN A 30 22.00 -21.42 -14.65
C ASN A 30 21.06 -20.86 -13.57
N ILE A 31 21.24 -21.29 -12.32
CA ILE A 31 20.54 -20.73 -11.16
C ILE A 31 21.39 -19.58 -10.61
N LEU A 32 20.93 -18.35 -10.82
CA LEU A 32 21.63 -17.13 -10.42
C LEU A 32 21.23 -16.64 -9.02
N GLY A 33 20.03 -17.01 -8.58
CA GLY A 33 19.51 -16.66 -7.26
C GLY A 33 18.55 -17.73 -6.79
N LEU A 34 18.51 -17.94 -5.48
CA LEU A 34 17.61 -18.88 -4.82
C LEU A 34 17.16 -18.28 -3.49
N GLN A 35 15.85 -18.21 -3.30
CA GLN A 35 15.23 -17.89 -2.04
C GLN A 35 14.30 -19.03 -1.64
N ILE A 36 14.45 -19.46 -0.39
CA ILE A 36 13.77 -20.64 0.15
C ILE A 36 12.72 -20.15 1.16
N PHE A 37 11.51 -20.69 1.05
CA PHE A 37 10.40 -20.46 1.97
C PHE A 37 9.95 -21.81 2.56
N PRO A 38 10.43 -22.16 3.77
CA PRO A 38 10.10 -23.43 4.40
C PRO A 38 8.60 -23.57 4.69
N GLY A 39 8.05 -24.74 4.41
CA GLY A 39 6.72 -25.18 4.84
C GLY A 39 6.83 -26.38 5.79
N VAL A 40 5.73 -27.12 5.99
CA VAL A 40 5.70 -28.28 6.91
C VAL A 40 6.21 -29.56 6.26
N GLU A 41 5.78 -29.84 5.02
CA GLU A 41 6.18 -31.04 4.24
C GLU A 41 6.78 -30.68 2.87
N THR A 42 6.62 -29.42 2.47
CA THR A 42 7.08 -28.89 1.20
C THR A 42 7.79 -27.57 1.43
N VAL A 43 8.61 -27.21 0.47
CA VAL A 43 9.36 -25.96 0.45
C VAL A 43 8.99 -25.22 -0.82
N THR A 44 8.59 -23.96 -0.68
CA THR A 44 8.43 -23.09 -1.84
C THR A 44 9.77 -22.43 -2.11
N ASP A 45 10.30 -22.62 -3.32
CA ASP A 45 11.55 -22.03 -3.78
C ASP A 45 11.26 -20.99 -4.85
N GLU A 46 11.94 -19.86 -4.76
CA GLU A 46 11.96 -18.83 -5.79
C GLU A 46 13.37 -18.75 -6.38
N LEU A 47 13.46 -19.00 -7.67
CA LEU A 47 14.71 -19.08 -8.42
C LEU A 47 14.78 -17.94 -9.43
N VAL A 48 15.98 -17.36 -9.58
CA VAL A 48 16.32 -16.54 -10.73
C VAL A 48 17.16 -17.37 -11.68
N LEU A 49 16.62 -17.66 -12.85
CA LEU A 49 17.23 -18.54 -13.84
C LEU A 49 17.76 -17.73 -15.03
N SER A 50 18.94 -18.08 -15.53
CA SER A 50 19.42 -17.69 -16.85
C SER A 50 19.29 -18.88 -17.79
N THR A 51 18.42 -18.75 -18.79
CA THR A 51 18.12 -19.80 -19.77
C THR A 51 18.75 -19.49 -21.14
N PRO A 52 18.87 -20.50 -22.02
CA PRO A 52 19.03 -20.28 -23.45
C PRO A 52 17.94 -19.34 -24.01
N PRO A 53 18.23 -18.58 -25.09
CA PRO A 53 17.39 -17.47 -25.55
C PRO A 53 16.02 -17.90 -26.12
N ASP A 54 15.92 -19.14 -26.59
CA ASP A 54 14.75 -19.77 -27.19
C ASP A 54 13.79 -20.39 -26.17
N TRP A 55 14.15 -20.41 -24.88
CA TRP A 55 13.33 -21.01 -23.83
C TRP A 55 12.08 -20.18 -23.49
N SER A 56 10.97 -20.89 -23.41
CA SER A 56 9.66 -20.43 -22.95
C SER A 56 9.41 -20.82 -21.49
N LEU A 57 8.30 -20.34 -20.91
CA LEU A 57 7.86 -20.78 -19.58
C LEU A 57 7.52 -22.27 -19.55
N VAL A 58 7.06 -22.83 -20.68
CA VAL A 58 6.70 -24.25 -20.79
C VAL A 58 7.96 -25.11 -20.66
N ASP A 59 9.04 -24.78 -21.36
CA ASP A 59 10.32 -25.51 -21.26
C ASP A 59 10.89 -25.48 -19.83
N ILE A 60 10.75 -24.34 -19.15
CA ILE A 60 11.16 -24.16 -17.75
C ILE A 60 10.30 -25.01 -16.82
N ALA A 61 8.98 -25.00 -17.01
CA ALA A 61 8.06 -25.79 -16.21
C ALA A 61 8.33 -27.28 -16.37
N GLU A 62 8.47 -27.78 -17.60
CA GLU A 62 8.79 -29.18 -17.88
C GLU A 62 10.11 -29.61 -17.22
N LEU A 63 11.16 -28.77 -17.30
CA LEU A 63 12.43 -29.03 -16.63
C LEU A 63 12.29 -29.15 -15.11
N ILE A 64 11.57 -28.21 -14.49
CA ILE A 64 11.41 -28.13 -13.04
C ILE A 64 10.49 -29.25 -12.51
N GLU A 65 9.42 -29.55 -13.23
CA GLU A 65 8.50 -30.64 -12.90
C GLU A 65 9.16 -32.01 -13.04
N ALA A 66 10.04 -32.19 -14.02
CA ALA A 66 10.85 -33.41 -14.16
C ALA A 66 11.77 -33.65 -12.94
N ALA A 67 12.19 -32.58 -12.26
CA ALA A 67 12.94 -32.65 -11.00
C ALA A 67 12.06 -32.96 -9.77
N GLY A 68 10.74 -33.12 -9.96
CA GLY A 68 9.76 -33.45 -8.93
C GLY A 68 9.15 -32.25 -8.22
N ALA A 69 9.29 -31.04 -8.79
CA ALA A 69 8.58 -29.87 -8.28
C ALA A 69 7.13 -29.82 -8.78
N THR A 70 6.30 -29.08 -8.05
CA THR A 70 4.91 -28.78 -8.41
C THR A 70 4.65 -27.29 -8.33
N SER A 71 3.47 -26.85 -8.78
CA SER A 71 3.01 -25.45 -8.67
C SER A 71 4.00 -24.46 -9.30
N VAL A 72 4.54 -24.81 -10.47
CA VAL A 72 5.51 -23.98 -11.17
C VAL A 72 4.82 -22.77 -11.78
N SER A 73 5.34 -21.59 -11.48
CA SER A 73 4.92 -20.32 -12.05
C SER A 73 6.14 -19.47 -12.32
N GLY A 74 6.10 -18.60 -13.33
CA GLY A 74 7.24 -17.76 -13.62
C GLY A 74 6.95 -16.67 -14.64
N ALA A 75 7.82 -15.68 -14.65
CA ALA A 75 7.75 -14.56 -15.57
C ALA A 75 9.17 -14.14 -15.99
N PRO A 76 9.35 -13.58 -17.20
CA PRO A 76 10.59 -12.94 -17.58
C PRO A 76 10.94 -11.83 -16.57
N CYS A 77 12.21 -11.69 -16.24
CA CYS A 77 12.69 -10.66 -15.31
C CYS A 77 13.92 -9.94 -15.86
N THR A 78 14.35 -8.89 -15.15
CA THR A 78 15.58 -8.15 -15.45
C THR A 78 16.64 -8.43 -14.39
N GLU A 79 17.83 -7.88 -14.56
CA GLU A 79 18.93 -7.99 -13.59
C GLU A 79 18.57 -7.46 -12.20
N ARG A 80 17.52 -6.63 -12.07
CA ARG A 80 16.96 -6.21 -10.77
C ARG A 80 16.56 -7.39 -9.89
N ALA A 81 16.21 -8.54 -10.49
CA ALA A 81 15.85 -9.74 -9.75
C ALA A 81 17.05 -10.36 -8.99
N LEU A 82 18.28 -9.99 -9.35
CA LEU A 82 19.51 -10.46 -8.71
C LEU A 82 19.90 -9.63 -7.48
N VAL A 83 19.15 -8.56 -7.18
CA VAL A 83 19.41 -7.76 -5.98
C VAL A 83 19.06 -8.62 -4.76
N ASP A 84 20.04 -8.76 -3.88
CA ASP A 84 19.92 -9.51 -2.63
C ASP A 84 18.71 -9.05 -1.80
N GLN A 85 17.97 -10.02 -1.27
CA GLN A 85 16.71 -9.75 -0.59
C GLN A 85 16.89 -8.90 0.69
N PRO A 86 17.88 -9.16 1.58
CA PRO A 86 18.24 -8.24 2.65
C PRO A 86 18.46 -6.79 2.20
N VAL A 87 19.17 -6.56 1.09
CA VAL A 87 19.37 -5.21 0.53
C VAL A 87 18.03 -4.58 0.14
N ARG A 88 17.14 -5.35 -0.53
CA ARG A 88 15.78 -4.88 -0.87
C ARG A 88 14.99 -4.47 0.37
N TYR A 89 15.03 -5.26 1.45
CA TYR A 89 14.35 -4.92 2.71
C TYR A 89 14.89 -3.63 3.35
N VAL A 90 16.22 -3.43 3.37
CA VAL A 90 16.80 -2.20 3.92
C VAL A 90 16.42 -0.98 3.09
N LEU A 91 16.45 -1.09 1.76
CA LEU A 91 16.03 -0.01 0.88
C LEU A 91 14.54 0.29 1.03
N ALA A 92 13.69 -0.73 1.10
CA ALA A 92 12.27 -0.58 1.38
C ALA A 92 12.06 0.17 2.69
N ALA A 93 12.66 -0.29 3.79
CA ALA A 93 12.59 0.37 5.09
C ALA A 93 13.02 1.84 5.00
N ARG A 94 14.14 2.16 4.34
CA ARG A 94 14.59 3.54 4.15
C ARG A 94 13.55 4.39 3.41
N SER A 95 12.94 3.85 2.36
CA SER A 95 11.89 4.56 1.61
C SER A 95 10.67 4.86 2.49
N VAL A 96 10.18 3.89 3.26
CA VAL A 96 9.00 4.11 4.12
C VAL A 96 9.30 5.00 5.32
N LEU A 97 10.51 4.92 5.88
CA LEU A 97 10.96 5.83 6.93
C LEU A 97 11.00 7.28 6.43
N ALA A 98 11.44 7.50 5.18
CA ALA A 98 11.49 8.83 4.57
C ALA A 98 10.10 9.34 4.15
N GLN A 99 9.24 8.44 3.65
CA GLN A 99 7.90 8.75 3.17
C GLN A 99 6.92 7.62 3.56
N PRO A 100 6.27 7.70 4.72
CA PRO A 100 5.33 6.67 5.17
C PRO A 100 4.16 6.41 4.20
N ALA A 101 3.77 7.42 3.42
CA ALA A 101 2.69 7.31 2.45
C ALA A 101 3.01 6.39 1.26
N SER A 102 4.29 6.11 0.96
CA SER A 102 4.70 5.22 -0.13
C SER A 102 4.70 3.73 0.25
N PHE A 103 4.19 3.39 1.44
CA PHE A 103 4.16 2.01 1.92
C PHE A 103 3.50 1.03 0.94
N PRO A 104 2.33 1.32 0.33
CA PRO A 104 1.70 0.39 -0.60
C PRO A 104 2.57 0.04 -1.81
N GLU A 105 3.25 1.02 -2.42
CA GLU A 105 4.12 0.77 -3.58
C GLU A 105 5.41 0.08 -3.18
N VAL A 106 6.02 0.53 -2.08
CA VAL A 106 7.26 -0.07 -1.58
C VAL A 106 7.04 -1.54 -1.25
N VAL A 107 5.91 -1.89 -0.61
CA VAL A 107 5.61 -3.27 -0.25
C VAL A 107 5.19 -4.10 -1.47
N ALA A 108 4.50 -3.50 -2.45
CA ALA A 108 4.22 -4.15 -3.73
C ALA A 108 5.52 -4.49 -4.49
N GLU A 109 6.45 -3.53 -4.62
CA GLU A 109 7.76 -3.77 -5.25
C GLU A 109 8.59 -4.80 -4.47
N LEU A 110 8.57 -4.74 -3.14
CA LEU A 110 9.34 -5.65 -2.28
C LEU A 110 8.93 -7.12 -2.41
N PHE A 111 7.64 -7.37 -2.66
CA PHE A 111 7.08 -8.71 -2.82
C PHE A 111 6.80 -9.09 -4.28
N ASP A 112 7.28 -8.30 -5.23
CA ASP A 112 7.07 -8.51 -6.68
C ASP A 112 5.57 -8.72 -6.98
N ALA A 113 4.75 -7.85 -6.39
CA ALA A 113 3.30 -7.85 -6.40
C ALA A 113 2.75 -6.52 -6.94
N GLU A 114 1.44 -6.45 -7.07
CA GLU A 114 0.71 -5.27 -7.51
C GLU A 114 -0.10 -4.70 -6.35
N SER A 115 -0.14 -3.37 -6.21
CA SER A 115 -1.00 -2.67 -5.23
C SER A 115 -2.41 -2.38 -5.75
N ASP A 116 -2.63 -2.55 -7.05
CA ASP A 116 -3.89 -2.21 -7.73
C ASP A 116 -4.60 -3.49 -8.23
N PRO A 117 -5.92 -3.66 -8.01
CA PRO A 117 -6.67 -4.65 -8.76
C PRO A 117 -6.75 -4.24 -10.23
N ALA A 118 -5.83 -4.76 -11.05
CA ALA A 118 -5.99 -4.71 -12.49
C ALA A 118 -7.18 -5.61 -12.87
N GLU A 119 -8.27 -5.02 -13.37
CA GLU A 119 -9.36 -5.80 -13.97
C GLU A 119 -8.81 -6.56 -15.19
N GLY A 120 -8.90 -7.89 -15.14
CA GLY A 120 -8.33 -8.73 -16.17
C GLY A 120 -8.62 -10.21 -15.96
N MET A 121 -8.26 -11.02 -16.96
CA MET A 121 -8.52 -12.46 -16.99
C MET A 121 -7.89 -13.22 -15.82
N LEU A 122 -6.86 -12.66 -15.18
CA LEU A 122 -6.13 -13.29 -14.08
C LEU A 122 -6.66 -12.90 -12.69
N THR A 123 -7.65 -12.00 -12.60
CA THR A 123 -8.22 -11.57 -11.30
C THR A 123 -8.72 -12.73 -10.42
N PRO A 124 -9.34 -13.81 -10.92
CA PRO A 124 -9.85 -14.88 -10.07
C PRO A 124 -8.74 -15.78 -9.47
N VAL A 125 -7.53 -15.69 -10.01
CA VAL A 125 -6.39 -16.55 -9.63
C VAL A 125 -5.30 -15.77 -8.89
N GLN A 126 -5.54 -14.50 -8.54
CA GLN A 126 -4.61 -13.72 -7.74
C GLN A 126 -4.80 -14.03 -6.25
N ASP A 127 -3.69 -14.31 -5.59
CA ASP A 127 -3.61 -14.34 -4.13
C ASP A 127 -3.42 -12.92 -3.60
N VAL A 128 -3.97 -12.63 -2.41
CA VAL A 128 -4.01 -11.30 -1.82
C VAL A 128 -3.40 -11.33 -0.42
N MET A 129 -2.37 -10.52 -0.21
CA MET A 129 -1.82 -10.25 1.10
C MET A 129 -2.33 -8.90 1.60
N GLU A 130 -3.04 -8.92 2.72
CA GLU A 130 -3.50 -7.74 3.43
C GLU A 130 -2.57 -7.41 4.61
N MET A 131 -2.28 -6.13 4.79
CA MET A 131 -1.50 -5.56 5.88
C MET A 131 -2.27 -4.39 6.49
N THR A 132 -2.02 -4.09 7.76
CA THR A 132 -2.72 -3.02 8.49
C THR A 132 -1.74 -1.94 8.93
N VAL A 133 -1.98 -0.70 8.49
CA VAL A 133 -1.26 0.50 8.95
C VAL A 133 -2.26 1.41 9.65
N GLY A 134 -2.17 1.50 10.99
CA GLY A 134 -3.17 2.14 11.84
C GLY A 134 -4.56 1.53 11.62
N ASP A 135 -5.53 2.34 11.18
CA ASP A 135 -6.90 1.90 10.87
C ASP A 135 -7.14 1.65 9.36
N VAL A 136 -6.06 1.60 8.57
CA VAL A 136 -6.10 1.43 7.11
C VAL A 136 -5.62 0.04 6.73
N ALA A 137 -6.41 -0.63 5.87
CA ALA A 137 -6.00 -1.86 5.19
C ALA A 137 -5.25 -1.53 3.89
N VAL A 138 -4.09 -2.16 3.70
CA VAL A 138 -3.25 -2.10 2.51
C VAL A 138 -3.16 -3.50 1.92
N GLN A 139 -3.48 -3.64 0.63
CA GLN A 139 -3.50 -4.94 -0.04
C GLN A 139 -2.50 -4.96 -1.19
N VAL A 140 -1.76 -6.06 -1.29
CA VAL A 140 -0.96 -6.39 -2.47
C VAL A 140 -1.37 -7.75 -3.02
N ARG A 141 -1.25 -7.93 -4.32
CA ARG A 141 -1.76 -9.11 -5.03
C ARG A 141 -0.80 -9.60 -6.11
N ARG A 142 -0.77 -10.90 -6.34
CA ARG A 142 -0.05 -11.52 -7.46
C ARG A 142 -0.62 -12.92 -7.72
N THR A 143 -0.29 -13.52 -8.86
CA THR A 143 -0.78 -14.87 -9.21
C THR A 143 -0.13 -15.98 -8.39
N ALA A 144 1.13 -15.78 -7.98
CA ALA A 144 1.84 -16.76 -7.17
C ALA A 144 1.46 -16.61 -5.68
N PRO A 145 1.03 -17.69 -4.99
CA PRO A 145 0.62 -17.58 -3.59
C PRO A 145 1.68 -16.97 -2.66
N PHE A 146 1.23 -16.21 -1.68
CA PHE A 146 2.08 -15.69 -0.60
C PHE A 146 2.31 -16.79 0.44
N THR A 147 3.56 -16.94 0.86
CA THR A 147 3.95 -17.86 1.92
C THR A 147 3.72 -17.24 3.29
N ALA A 148 3.61 -18.06 4.34
CA ALA A 148 3.53 -17.56 5.72
C ALA A 148 4.72 -16.67 6.10
N THR A 149 5.91 -16.96 5.56
CA THR A 149 7.10 -16.12 5.75
C THR A 149 6.92 -14.75 5.10
N GLU A 150 6.31 -14.67 3.92
CA GLU A 150 6.02 -13.40 3.25
C GLU A 150 4.99 -12.57 4.03
N HIS A 151 3.92 -13.20 4.53
CA HIS A 151 2.96 -12.55 5.43
C HIS A 151 3.62 -11.98 6.68
N ALA A 152 4.50 -12.75 7.33
CA ALA A 152 5.22 -12.29 8.52
C ALA A 152 6.13 -11.09 8.20
N ARG A 153 6.81 -11.10 7.04
CA ARG A 153 7.65 -9.98 6.60
C ARG A 153 6.82 -8.74 6.23
N GLY A 154 5.65 -8.92 5.61
CA GLY A 154 4.71 -7.85 5.29
C GLY A 154 4.17 -7.19 6.55
N SER A 155 3.75 -8.00 7.53
CA SER A 155 3.33 -7.52 8.86
C SER A 155 4.43 -6.72 9.55
N ALA A 156 5.67 -7.25 9.57
CA ALA A 156 6.79 -6.55 10.20
C ALA A 156 7.11 -5.20 9.53
N MET A 157 6.95 -5.09 8.20
CA MET A 157 7.10 -3.81 7.52
C MET A 157 5.96 -2.84 7.89
N ALA A 158 4.71 -3.31 7.97
CA ALA A 158 3.59 -2.49 8.42
C ALA A 158 3.78 -1.99 9.86
N ASP A 159 4.28 -2.84 10.76
CA ASP A 159 4.62 -2.46 12.14
C ASP A 159 5.67 -1.35 12.18
N LEU A 160 6.70 -1.42 11.34
CA LEU A 160 7.69 -0.33 11.20
C LEU A 160 7.03 0.99 10.80
N VAL A 161 6.08 0.97 9.85
CA VAL A 161 5.35 2.18 9.43
C VAL A 161 4.49 2.72 10.57
N ASN A 162 3.81 1.84 11.31
CA ASN A 162 3.01 2.21 12.47
C ASN A 162 3.85 2.95 13.53
N ASP A 163 5.05 2.45 13.82
CA ASP A 163 5.99 3.08 14.74
C ASP A 163 6.42 4.48 14.28
N VAL A 164 6.74 4.65 12.99
CA VAL A 164 7.10 5.96 12.41
C VAL A 164 5.95 6.95 12.53
N LEU A 165 4.75 6.53 12.17
CA LEU A 165 3.56 7.38 12.21
C LEU A 165 3.19 7.78 13.64
N ALA A 166 3.35 6.87 14.61
CA ALA A 166 3.16 7.15 16.02
C ALA A 166 4.16 8.21 16.53
N ARG A 167 5.44 8.11 16.12
CA ARG A 167 6.47 9.11 16.48
C ARG A 167 6.18 10.48 15.87
N THR A 168 5.84 10.54 14.58
CA THR A 168 5.48 11.80 13.91
C THR A 168 4.27 12.48 14.57
N ARG A 169 3.30 11.70 15.06
CA ARG A 169 2.16 12.24 15.84
C ARG A 169 2.60 12.81 17.19
N ALA A 170 3.53 12.16 17.87
CA ALA A 170 4.07 12.66 19.14
C ALA A 170 4.94 13.92 18.97
N GLU A 171 5.75 13.97 17.90
CA GLU A 171 6.59 15.12 17.54
C GLU A 171 5.77 16.30 16.99
N GLY A 172 4.63 16.03 16.37
CA GLY A 172 3.65 17.03 15.92
C GLY A 172 2.76 17.61 17.04
N ALA A 173 2.99 17.21 18.31
CA ALA A 173 2.36 17.88 19.45
C ALA A 173 2.80 19.36 19.48
N PRO A 174 1.87 20.31 19.74
CA PRO A 174 2.12 21.72 19.51
C PRO A 174 3.31 22.25 20.33
N GLN A 175 4.35 22.69 19.62
CA GLN A 175 5.45 23.48 20.17
C GLN A 175 4.97 24.95 20.32
N PRO A 176 5.23 25.63 21.44
CA PRO A 176 4.78 27.01 21.63
C PRO A 176 5.39 27.92 20.55
N PRO A 177 4.58 28.80 19.93
CA PRO A 177 5.03 29.60 18.80
C PRO A 177 6.11 30.63 19.19
N ALA A 178 7.09 30.83 18.32
CA ALA A 178 7.98 31.98 18.35
C ALA A 178 7.22 33.26 17.91
N PRO A 179 7.53 34.44 18.47
CA PRO A 179 6.66 35.61 18.33
C PRO A 179 6.89 36.35 17.01
N GLY A 180 5.81 36.58 16.25
CA GLY A 180 5.83 37.45 15.06
C GLY A 180 4.45 37.64 14.41
N ARG A 181 3.74 38.69 14.84
CA ARG A 181 2.41 39.21 14.40
C ARG A 181 1.19 38.36 14.80
N ARG A 182 0.40 38.91 15.74
CA ARG A 182 -0.59 38.22 16.57
C ARG A 182 -1.96 38.09 15.89
N VAL A 183 -2.28 36.89 15.40
CA VAL A 183 -3.58 36.24 15.64
C VAL A 183 -3.33 35.29 16.80
N ASP A 184 -4.24 35.23 17.78
CA ASP A 184 -4.05 34.41 18.98
C ASP A 184 -3.96 32.92 18.60
N PRO A 185 -2.81 32.25 18.79
CA PRO A 185 -2.65 30.83 18.45
C PRO A 185 -3.43 29.89 19.37
N SER A 186 -4.11 30.42 20.40
CA SER A 186 -5.06 29.68 21.24
C SER A 186 -6.50 29.71 20.72
N SER A 187 -6.81 30.52 19.70
CA SER A 187 -8.14 30.58 19.09
C SER A 187 -8.49 29.24 18.45
N ARG A 188 -9.48 28.56 19.02
CA ARG A 188 -10.01 27.31 18.47
C ARG A 188 -10.73 27.62 17.15
N PRO A 189 -10.36 26.97 16.03
CA PRO A 189 -11.09 27.11 14.79
C PRO A 189 -12.55 26.68 14.98
N GLU A 190 -13.47 27.51 14.49
CA GLU A 190 -14.87 27.15 14.34
C GLU A 190 -15.05 26.36 13.04
N TYR A 191 -15.84 25.30 13.06
CA TYR A 191 -16.13 24.49 11.87
C TYR A 191 -17.57 24.72 11.45
N VAL A 192 -17.75 25.35 10.30
CA VAL A 192 -19.07 25.70 9.77
C VAL A 192 -19.36 24.80 8.58
N ALA A 193 -20.38 23.95 8.72
CA ALA A 193 -20.86 23.07 7.66
C ALA A 193 -21.98 23.72 6.85
N SER A 194 -22.00 23.43 5.55
CA SER A 194 -23.06 23.77 4.60
C SER A 194 -23.37 22.53 3.74
N ALA A 195 -24.39 22.61 2.88
CA ALA A 195 -24.89 21.46 2.11
C ALA A 195 -23.84 20.76 1.22
N GLY A 196 -22.70 21.39 0.93
CA GLY A 196 -21.63 20.79 0.12
C GLY A 196 -20.21 21.14 0.56
N GLU A 197 -20.03 21.78 1.70
CA GLU A 197 -18.72 22.26 2.14
C GLU A 197 -18.65 22.37 3.66
N VAL A 198 -17.49 22.08 4.23
CA VAL A 198 -17.13 22.43 5.60
C VAL A 198 -15.96 23.40 5.60
N SER A 199 -16.09 24.55 6.27
CA SER A 199 -15.03 25.55 6.41
C SER A 199 -14.52 25.63 7.85
N ALA A 200 -13.20 25.68 8.04
CA ALA A 200 -12.56 26.00 9.30
C ALA A 200 -12.28 27.51 9.34
N ARG A 201 -12.77 28.19 10.38
CA ARG A 201 -12.69 29.65 10.52
C ARG A 201 -12.01 30.05 11.83
N VAL A 202 -11.12 31.04 11.77
CA VAL A 202 -10.51 31.69 12.93
C VAL A 202 -10.82 33.17 12.84
N ASP A 203 -11.50 33.72 13.86
CA ASP A 203 -11.94 35.12 13.90
C ASP A 203 -12.66 35.56 12.62
N GLY A 204 -13.53 34.68 12.09
CA GLY A 204 -14.31 34.89 10.86
C GLY A 204 -13.54 34.66 9.54
N THR A 205 -12.22 34.42 9.59
CA THR A 205 -11.39 34.16 8.41
C THR A 205 -11.31 32.67 8.12
N VAL A 206 -11.56 32.26 6.88
CA VAL A 206 -11.43 30.86 6.45
C VAL A 206 -9.95 30.48 6.37
N VAL A 207 -9.54 29.46 7.12
CA VAL A 207 -8.16 28.94 7.18
C VAL A 207 -8.03 27.53 6.61
N GLY A 208 -9.15 26.90 6.26
CA GLY A 208 -9.20 25.62 5.57
C GLY A 208 -10.62 25.28 5.14
N VAL A 209 -10.73 24.43 4.13
CA VAL A 209 -12.01 24.05 3.51
C VAL A 209 -11.98 22.59 3.09
N ALA A 210 -13.11 21.91 3.23
CA ALA A 210 -13.37 20.60 2.65
C ALA A 210 -14.66 20.66 1.84
N VAL A 211 -14.58 20.38 0.54
CA VAL A 211 -15.71 20.43 -0.40
C VAL A 211 -16.15 19.01 -0.75
N LEU A 212 -17.46 18.76 -0.71
CA LEU A 212 -18.13 17.51 -1.05
C LEU A 212 -18.73 17.60 -2.46
N GLY A 213 -18.01 17.07 -3.44
CA GLY A 213 -18.39 17.07 -4.85
C GLY A 213 -19.03 15.75 -5.29
N ALA A 214 -19.58 15.79 -6.52
CA ALA A 214 -19.86 14.56 -7.25
C ALA A 214 -18.54 13.80 -7.49
N PRO A 215 -18.59 12.47 -7.49
CA PRO A 215 -17.39 11.67 -7.74
C PRO A 215 -16.82 11.86 -9.15
N ASP A 216 -15.50 11.72 -9.27
CA ASP A 216 -14.79 11.53 -10.53
C ASP A 216 -15.36 10.33 -11.33
N GLN A 217 -15.23 10.38 -12.66
CA GLN A 217 -15.61 9.27 -13.55
C GLN A 217 -14.90 7.98 -13.12
N GLY A 218 -15.66 6.91 -12.84
CA GLY A 218 -15.13 5.62 -12.36
C GLY A 218 -15.35 5.34 -10.87
N THR A 219 -15.92 6.26 -10.11
CA THR A 219 -16.36 5.99 -8.72
C THR A 219 -17.75 5.36 -8.70
N GLU A 220 -18.01 4.47 -7.73
CA GLU A 220 -19.30 3.80 -7.61
C GLU A 220 -20.45 4.78 -7.27
N PRO A 221 -21.70 4.48 -7.68
CA PRO A 221 -22.87 5.25 -7.28
C PRO A 221 -22.99 5.31 -5.74
N GLY A 222 -23.24 6.49 -5.18
CA GLY A 222 -23.42 6.67 -3.72
C GLY A 222 -22.19 7.20 -2.97
N ALA A 223 -21.06 7.38 -3.66
CA ALA A 223 -19.87 8.02 -3.11
C ALA A 223 -19.87 9.55 -3.32
N LEU A 224 -19.26 10.31 -2.39
CA LEU A 224 -18.96 11.73 -2.56
C LEU A 224 -17.45 11.98 -2.56
N GLN A 225 -16.97 12.81 -3.48
CA GLN A 225 -15.56 13.19 -3.53
C GLN A 225 -15.28 14.33 -2.55
N VAL A 226 -14.20 14.19 -1.78
CA VAL A 226 -13.75 15.19 -0.83
C VAL A 226 -12.45 15.82 -1.33
N THR A 227 -12.50 17.12 -1.61
CA THR A 227 -11.32 17.96 -1.83
C THR A 227 -11.07 18.78 -0.59
N LEU A 228 -9.85 18.70 -0.03
CA LEU A 228 -9.51 19.36 1.23
C LEU A 228 -8.27 20.23 1.06
N GLU A 229 -8.38 21.49 1.48
CA GLU A 229 -7.29 22.45 1.48
C GLU A 229 -7.16 23.12 2.85
N VAL A 230 -5.93 23.34 3.28
CA VAL A 230 -5.61 24.08 4.50
C VAL A 230 -4.52 25.09 4.19
N ASP A 231 -4.73 26.33 4.62
CA ASP A 231 -3.78 27.41 4.49
C ASP A 231 -2.40 26.96 5.03
N PRO A 232 -1.30 27.16 4.27
CA PRO A 232 0.04 26.73 4.67
C PRO A 232 0.44 27.10 6.11
N VAL A 233 0.05 28.30 6.58
CA VAL A 233 0.37 28.81 7.92
C VAL A 233 -0.37 28.05 9.02
N TRP A 234 -1.47 27.37 8.67
CA TRP A 234 -2.36 26.63 9.56
C TRP A 234 -2.23 25.11 9.45
N ARG A 235 -1.34 24.61 8.60
CA ARG A 235 -1.05 23.17 8.49
C ARG A 235 -0.39 22.61 9.75
N ARG A 236 -0.46 21.28 9.93
CA ARG A 236 0.10 20.55 11.08
C ARG A 236 -0.46 20.97 12.45
N ARG A 237 -1.68 21.52 12.47
CA ARG A 237 -2.45 21.86 13.69
C ARG A 237 -3.74 21.04 13.86
N GLY A 238 -3.86 19.91 13.16
CA GLY A 238 -5.06 19.07 13.21
C GLY A 238 -6.29 19.63 12.47
N ILE A 239 -6.18 20.79 11.82
CA ILE A 239 -7.31 21.42 11.09
C ILE A 239 -7.82 20.52 9.97
N GLY A 240 -6.92 19.98 9.16
CA GLY A 240 -7.29 19.04 8.10
C GLY A 240 -7.99 17.80 8.66
N THR A 241 -7.46 17.23 9.75
CA THR A 241 -8.05 16.04 10.39
C THR A 241 -9.48 16.31 10.82
N ARG A 242 -9.74 17.48 11.42
CA ARG A 242 -11.09 17.84 11.83
C ARG A 242 -12.00 18.15 10.64
N LEU A 243 -11.51 18.86 9.63
CA LEU A 243 -12.25 19.11 8.38
C LEU A 243 -12.68 17.79 7.72
N LEU A 244 -11.80 16.78 7.69
CA LEU A 244 -12.11 15.46 7.15
C LEU A 244 -13.22 14.74 7.95
N VAL A 245 -13.13 14.76 9.28
CA VAL A 245 -14.19 14.18 10.15
C VAL A 245 -15.53 14.87 9.93
N GLU A 246 -15.56 16.20 9.89
CA GLU A 246 -16.81 16.93 9.68
C GLU A 246 -17.35 16.75 8.26
N ALA A 247 -16.49 16.70 7.24
CA ALA A 247 -16.91 16.39 5.87
C ALA A 247 -17.52 14.98 5.77
N ALA A 248 -16.95 13.98 6.46
CA ALA A 248 -17.51 12.63 6.53
C ALA A 248 -18.91 12.61 7.18
N ARG A 249 -19.12 13.39 8.24
CA ARG A 249 -20.44 13.53 8.89
C ARG A 249 -21.45 14.27 8.02
N THR A 250 -21.02 15.32 7.31
CA THR A 250 -21.86 16.03 6.34
C THR A 250 -22.25 15.11 5.18
N ALA A 251 -21.34 14.27 4.69
CA ALA A 251 -21.62 13.26 3.69
C ALA A 251 -22.65 12.21 4.18
N ALA A 252 -22.49 11.72 5.41
CA ALA A 252 -23.45 10.80 6.04
C ALA A 252 -24.85 11.43 6.15
N GLY A 253 -24.94 12.73 6.52
CA GLY A 253 -26.20 13.48 6.54
C GLY A 253 -26.86 13.65 5.16
N ARG A 254 -26.11 13.46 4.07
CA ARG A 254 -26.59 13.47 2.69
C ARG A 254 -26.89 12.05 2.16
N SER A 255 -26.91 11.05 3.04
CA SER A 255 -27.09 9.64 2.70
C SER A 255 -26.05 9.10 1.71
N ALA A 256 -24.83 9.64 1.73
CA ALA A 256 -23.71 9.02 1.02
C ALA A 256 -23.30 7.72 1.70
N GLU A 257 -22.89 6.72 0.93
CA GLU A 257 -22.40 5.45 1.47
C GLU A 257 -20.94 5.56 1.92
N GLU A 258 -20.15 6.34 1.16
CA GLU A 258 -18.73 6.57 1.39
C GLU A 258 -18.28 7.96 0.92
N ILE A 259 -17.15 8.42 1.43
CA ILE A 259 -16.38 9.53 0.87
C ILE A 259 -15.10 9.03 0.24
N VAL A 260 -14.66 9.73 -0.80
CA VAL A 260 -13.45 9.41 -1.56
C VAL A 260 -12.52 10.62 -1.57
N LEU A 261 -11.31 10.45 -1.04
CA LEU A 261 -10.22 11.41 -1.20
C LEU A 261 -9.33 10.91 -2.34
N SER A 262 -8.97 11.80 -3.24
CA SER A 262 -8.04 11.50 -4.33
C SER A 262 -6.95 12.55 -4.37
N THR A 263 -5.70 12.12 -4.48
CA THR A 263 -4.55 13.00 -4.58
C THR A 263 -3.41 12.33 -5.35
N GLU A 264 -2.40 13.10 -5.72
CA GLU A 264 -1.14 12.56 -6.23
C GLU A 264 -0.48 11.66 -5.17
N ALA A 265 0.13 10.56 -5.60
CA ALA A 265 0.76 9.55 -4.73
C ALA A 265 1.92 10.13 -3.91
N ASP A 266 2.54 11.22 -4.38
CA ASP A 266 3.59 11.94 -3.65
C ASP A 266 3.05 12.87 -2.55
N ASN A 267 1.73 13.03 -2.41
CA ASN A 267 1.14 13.87 -1.38
C ASN A 267 1.16 13.18 -0.01
N GLN A 268 2.26 13.41 0.70
CA GLN A 268 2.57 12.82 2.01
C GLN A 268 1.59 13.20 3.12
N ALA A 269 0.72 14.20 2.92
CA ALA A 269 -0.18 14.68 3.96
C ALA A 269 -1.41 13.78 4.15
N VAL A 270 -1.84 13.03 3.14
CA VAL A 270 -3.14 12.34 3.13
C VAL A 270 -3.18 11.13 4.05
N LEU A 271 -2.15 10.28 4.05
CA LEU A 271 -2.15 9.10 4.93
C LEU A 271 -2.14 9.49 6.43
N PRO A 272 -1.24 10.37 6.93
CA PRO A 272 -1.30 10.83 8.31
C PRO A 272 -2.63 11.53 8.66
N LEU A 273 -3.20 12.27 7.72
CA LEU A 273 -4.50 12.94 7.88
C LEU A 273 -5.62 11.94 8.14
N VAL A 274 -5.75 10.90 7.31
CA VAL A 274 -6.78 9.86 7.41
C VAL A 274 -6.60 9.05 8.68
N LEU A 275 -5.35 8.66 9.00
CA LEU A 275 -5.05 7.91 10.22
C LEU A 275 -5.27 8.71 11.50
N ALA A 276 -5.02 10.02 11.48
CA ALA A 276 -5.32 10.90 12.60
C ALA A 276 -6.82 11.14 12.79
N ALA A 277 -7.62 11.01 11.72
CA ALA A 277 -9.07 11.18 11.79
C ALA A 277 -9.77 10.01 12.49
N GLY A 278 -9.08 8.86 12.67
CA GLY A 278 -9.66 7.64 13.23
C GLY A 278 -10.78 7.07 12.36
N LEU A 279 -10.81 7.45 11.08
CA LEU A 279 -11.78 6.96 10.11
C LEU A 279 -11.23 5.67 9.50
N ARG A 280 -12.05 4.61 9.52
CA ARG A 280 -11.72 3.35 8.88
C ARG A 280 -11.88 3.52 7.38
N GLY A 281 -10.81 3.31 6.63
CA GLY A 281 -10.81 3.50 5.18
C GLY A 281 -9.97 2.45 4.47
N ARG A 282 -10.28 2.23 3.20
CA ARG A 282 -9.48 1.43 2.27
C ARG A 282 -8.64 2.37 1.43
N ILE A 283 -7.33 2.12 1.36
CA ILE A 283 -6.44 2.87 0.48
C ILE A 283 -6.17 2.04 -0.76
N ARG A 284 -6.28 2.71 -1.92
CA ARG A 284 -5.93 2.17 -3.22
C ARG A 284 -4.97 3.14 -3.89
N MET A 285 -3.88 2.61 -4.40
CA MET A 285 -2.93 3.36 -5.22
C MET A 285 -3.08 2.89 -6.66
N ALA A 286 -3.22 3.82 -7.60
CA ALA A 286 -3.25 3.52 -9.03
C ALA A 286 -2.29 4.50 -9.75
N SER A 287 -1.22 3.98 -10.33
CA SER A 287 -0.18 4.75 -11.03
C SER A 287 0.41 5.90 -10.20
N ASP A 288 -0.08 7.13 -10.40
CA ASP A 288 0.33 8.38 -9.76
C ASP A 288 -0.73 8.91 -8.77
N ARG A 289 -1.81 8.16 -8.53
CA ARG A 289 -2.93 8.59 -7.69
C ARG A 289 -3.12 7.72 -6.46
N LEU A 290 -3.14 8.36 -5.29
CA LEU A 290 -3.59 7.79 -4.03
C LEU A 290 -5.09 8.09 -3.85
N THR A 291 -5.88 7.03 -3.67
CA THR A 291 -7.31 7.12 -3.41
C THR A 291 -7.65 6.49 -2.06
N VAL A 292 -8.32 7.23 -1.18
CA VAL A 292 -8.80 6.73 0.11
C VAL A 292 -10.32 6.70 0.09
N ARG A 293 -10.91 5.52 0.29
CA ARG A 293 -12.36 5.33 0.40
C ARG A 293 -12.75 5.07 1.85
N ILE A 294 -13.61 5.91 2.40
CA ILE A 294 -14.03 5.88 3.79
C ILE A 294 -15.55 5.67 3.83
N PRO A 295 -16.07 4.52 4.28
CA PRO A 295 -17.50 4.35 4.52
C PRO A 295 -17.99 5.33 5.60
N VAL A 296 -19.12 5.99 5.35
CA VAL A 296 -19.67 7.02 6.26
C VAL A 296 -21.03 6.68 6.86
N ARG A 297 -21.67 5.59 6.42
CA ARG A 297 -22.99 5.14 6.86
C ARG A 297 -23.18 5.00 8.37
N ASP A 298 -22.11 4.70 9.11
CA ASP A 298 -22.15 4.45 10.55
C ASP A 298 -21.80 5.70 11.39
N LEU A 299 -21.54 6.85 10.74
CA LEU A 299 -21.17 8.09 11.43
C LEU A 299 -22.40 8.90 11.85
N ARG A 300 -22.40 9.41 13.10
CA ARG A 300 -23.44 10.35 13.56
C ARG A 300 -23.36 11.67 12.77
N PRO A 301 -24.45 12.14 12.15
CA PRO A 301 -24.49 13.42 11.45
C PRO A 301 -24.25 14.61 12.40
N LEU A 302 -23.80 15.73 11.83
CA LEU A 302 -23.79 17.01 12.54
C LEU A 302 -25.24 17.50 12.76
N PRO A 303 -25.57 18.09 13.92
CA PRO A 303 -26.83 18.80 14.08
C PRO A 303 -26.86 20.01 13.12
N ALA A 304 -28.01 20.19 12.47
CA ALA A 304 -28.27 21.30 11.54
C ALA A 304 -28.32 22.66 12.24
#